data_AF-A0A2W4MYE2-F1
#
_entry.id   AF-A0A2W4MYE2-F1
#
_cell.length_a   1.000
_cell.length_b   1.000
_cell.length_c   1.000
_cell.angle_alpha   90.00
_cell.angle_beta   90.00
_cell.angle_gamma   90.00
#
_symmetry.space_group_name_H-M   'P 1'
#
loop_
_entity.id
_entity.type
_entity.pdbx_description
1 polymer ?
#
loop_
_entity_poly.entity_id
_entity_poly.type
_entity_poly.pdbx_seq_one_letter_code
_entity_poly.pdbx_strand_id
1 'polypeptide(L)'
;MPSSVLRRDEAMTAGHGKDPEGRDFSGWDGLLRLARAARLAAVAPFSAYRVGAALEAEDGTVYTGCNIENASLGLTMCAERVALFKALSEGARGF
;
A
#
# COMPACT_ATOMS: atom_id res chain seq x y z
N MET A 1 22.20 -13.00 -9.49
CA MET A 1 21.16 -13.98 -9.86
C MET A 1 19.90 -13.22 -10.27
N PRO A 2 19.70 -12.87 -11.55
CA PRO A 2 18.51 -12.14 -11.97
C PRO A 2 17.41 -13.15 -12.36
N SER A 3 16.35 -13.27 -11.57
CA SER A 3 15.04 -13.69 -12.10
C SER A 3 13.91 -13.41 -11.10
N SER A 4 12.84 -12.79 -11.62
CA SER A 4 11.45 -12.75 -11.10
C SER A 4 10.96 -11.64 -10.15
N VAL A 5 11.78 -10.74 -9.61
CA VAL A 5 11.27 -9.67 -8.70
C VAL A 5 10.59 -8.50 -9.43
N LEU A 6 10.51 -8.51 -10.76
CA LEU A 6 10.03 -7.38 -11.56
C LEU A 6 8.53 -7.37 -11.93
N ARG A 7 7.63 -8.10 -11.24
CA ARG A 7 6.18 -7.99 -11.53
C ARG A 7 5.27 -8.03 -10.29
N ARG A 8 5.58 -7.21 -9.29
CA ARG A 8 4.56 -6.76 -8.30
C ARG A 8 4.61 -5.25 -8.05
N ASP A 9 5.43 -4.52 -8.81
CA ASP A 9 5.56 -3.06 -8.74
C ASP A 9 4.63 -2.34 -9.74
N GLU A 10 3.75 -3.07 -10.42
CA GLU A 10 2.45 -2.51 -10.78
C GLU A 10 1.63 -2.43 -9.49
N ALA A 11 2.09 -1.55 -8.59
CA ALA A 11 1.20 -0.90 -7.66
C ALA A 11 -0.01 -0.49 -8.51
N MET A 12 -1.19 -0.98 -8.13
CA MET A 12 -2.43 -0.40 -8.62
C MET A 12 -2.35 1.10 -8.29
N THR A 13 -1.81 1.90 -9.22
CA THR A 13 -2.10 3.30 -9.36
C THR A 13 -3.57 3.30 -9.72
N ALA A 14 -4.40 3.20 -8.69
CA ALA A 14 -5.84 3.18 -8.83
C ALA A 14 -6.22 4.58 -9.32
N GLY A 15 -6.21 4.76 -10.64
CA GLY A 15 -6.93 5.85 -11.27
C GLY A 15 -8.37 5.77 -10.80
N HIS A 16 -8.97 6.93 -10.56
CA HIS A 16 -10.40 7.11 -10.33
C HIS A 16 -11.21 6.13 -11.18
N GLY A 17 -11.79 5.09 -10.60
CA GLY A 17 -12.20 3.97 -11.44
C GLY A 17 -13.13 2.98 -10.77
N LYS A 18 -14.37 2.99 -11.24
CA LYS A 18 -15.37 1.96 -10.99
C LYS A 18 -14.81 0.57 -11.30
N ASP A 19 -15.30 -0.44 -10.61
CA ASP A 19 -14.91 -1.82 -10.87
C ASP A 19 -15.58 -2.41 -12.12
N PRO A 20 -15.22 -3.64 -12.54
CA PRO A 20 -15.81 -4.29 -13.71
C PRO A 20 -17.33 -4.45 -13.64
N GLU A 21 -17.91 -4.38 -12.44
CA GLU A 21 -19.34 -4.47 -12.15
C GLU A 21 -20.00 -3.07 -12.05
N GLY A 22 -19.24 -2.00 -12.30
CA GLY A 22 -19.72 -0.61 -12.29
C GLY A 22 -19.87 0.00 -10.90
N ARG A 23 -19.40 -0.67 -9.84
CA ARG A 23 -19.42 -0.13 -8.48
C ARG A 23 -18.35 0.94 -8.35
N ASP A 24 -18.80 2.10 -7.90
CA ASP A 24 -17.93 3.21 -7.60
C ASP A 24 -17.08 2.90 -6.37
N PHE A 25 -15.77 2.90 -6.55
CA PHE A 25 -14.80 2.80 -5.46
C PHE A 25 -14.04 4.10 -5.24
N SER A 26 -14.53 5.22 -5.77
CA SER A 26 -14.09 6.54 -5.31
C SER A 26 -14.51 6.75 -3.85
N GLY A 27 -13.61 7.32 -3.05
CA GLY A 27 -13.82 7.56 -1.62
C GLY A 27 -13.42 6.42 -0.68
N TRP A 28 -13.94 6.46 0.55
CA TRP A 28 -13.45 5.68 1.69
C TRP A 28 -13.46 4.14 1.48
N ASP A 29 -14.46 3.61 0.77
CA ASP A 29 -14.58 2.16 0.52
C ASP A 29 -13.49 1.62 -0.42
N GLY A 30 -13.03 2.43 -1.38
CA GLY A 30 -11.90 2.09 -2.24
C GLY A 30 -10.61 1.99 -1.46
N LEU A 31 -10.33 2.99 -0.63
CA LEU A 31 -9.15 3.02 0.24
C LEU A 31 -9.14 1.84 1.23
N LEU A 32 -10.28 1.53 1.85
CA LEU A 32 -10.38 0.36 2.74
C LEU A 32 -10.09 -0.95 2.02
N ARG A 33 -10.57 -1.13 0.79
CA ARG A 33 -10.30 -2.31 -0.02
C ARG A 33 -8.82 -2.44 -0.36
N LEU A 34 -8.20 -1.34 -0.80
CA LEU A 34 -6.78 -1.29 -1.12
C LEU A 34 -5.90 -1.55 0.11
N ALA A 35 -6.23 -0.98 1.26
CA ALA A 35 -5.54 -1.25 2.52
C ALA A 35 -5.65 -2.73 2.94
N ARG A 36 -6.85 -3.32 2.82
CA ARG A 36 -7.08 -4.75 3.09
C ARG A 36 -6.30 -5.65 2.12
N ALA A 37 -6.20 -5.26 0.85
CA ALA A 37 -5.39 -5.98 -0.12
C ALA A 37 -3.89 -5.87 0.21
N ALA A 38 -3.40 -4.68 0.52
CA ALA A 38 -1.99 -4.44 0.89
C ALA A 38 -1.58 -5.24 2.12
N ARG A 39 -2.46 -5.38 3.12
CA ARG A 39 -2.25 -6.20 4.32
C ARG A 39 -1.82 -7.64 4.00
N LEU A 40 -2.27 -8.21 2.88
CA LEU A 40 -1.94 -9.58 2.49
C LEU A 40 -0.45 -9.76 2.15
N ALA A 41 0.24 -8.67 1.82
CA ALA A 41 1.67 -8.65 1.53
C ALA A 41 2.57 -8.40 2.76
N ALA A 42 1.98 -8.18 3.95
CA ALA A 42 2.73 -7.88 5.17
C ALA A 42 3.76 -8.97 5.51
N VAL A 43 4.97 -8.54 5.87
CA VAL A 43 6.05 -9.40 6.36
C VAL A 43 6.11 -9.26 7.88
N ALA A 44 5.36 -10.11 8.59
CA ALA A 44 5.21 -10.03 10.05
C ALA A 44 5.49 -11.38 10.76
N PRO A 45 6.73 -11.92 10.66
CA PRO A 45 7.06 -13.23 11.24
C PRO A 45 7.16 -13.22 12.77
N PHE A 46 7.32 -12.06 13.42
CA PHE A 46 7.53 -11.99 14.87
C PHE A 46 6.22 -11.81 15.63
N SER A 47 5.34 -10.91 15.17
CA SER A 47 4.04 -10.68 15.83
C SER A 47 2.89 -11.49 15.25
N ALA A 48 3.03 -12.00 14.02
CA ALA A 48 1.93 -12.50 13.19
C ALA A 48 0.80 -11.48 12.95
N TYR A 49 1.02 -10.20 13.28
CA TYR A 49 0.03 -9.14 13.17
C TYR A 49 0.20 -8.36 11.87
N ARG A 50 -0.67 -8.66 10.90
CA ARG A 50 -0.64 -8.05 9.56
C ARG A 50 -1.47 -6.78 9.50
N VAL A 51 -0.87 -5.69 9.04
CA VAL A 51 -1.47 -4.37 8.84
C VAL A 51 -1.23 -3.93 7.40
N GLY A 52 -2.23 -3.27 6.81
CA GLY A 52 -2.14 -2.64 5.49
C GLY A 52 -2.70 -1.23 5.53
N ALA A 53 -2.20 -0.38 4.65
CA ALA A 53 -2.58 1.03 4.54
C ALA A 53 -2.72 1.42 3.07
N ALA A 54 -3.59 2.40 2.82
CA ALA A 54 -3.76 3.08 1.55
C ALA A 54 -3.79 4.59 1.83
N LEU A 55 -3.04 5.37 1.05
CA LEU A 55 -2.89 6.81 1.15
C LEU A 55 -3.27 7.41 -0.21
N GLU A 56 -4.33 8.20 -0.24
CA GLU A 56 -4.70 9.01 -1.40
C GLU A 56 -3.93 10.32 -1.35
N ALA A 57 -3.33 10.71 -2.47
CA ALA A 57 -2.72 12.04 -2.64
C ALA A 57 -3.76 13.03 -3.18
N GLU A 58 -3.46 14.33 -3.10
CA GLU A 58 -4.35 15.40 -3.62
C GLU A 58 -4.70 15.25 -5.11
N ASP A 59 -3.82 14.61 -5.90
CA ASP A 59 -4.04 14.33 -7.32
C ASP A 59 -4.89 13.07 -7.59
N GLY A 60 -5.35 12.40 -6.52
CA GLY A 60 -6.14 11.17 -6.57
C GLY A 60 -5.32 9.89 -6.72
N THR A 61 -3.98 9.98 -6.78
CA THR A 61 -3.12 8.78 -6.81
C THR A 61 -3.15 8.08 -5.45
N VAL A 62 -3.35 6.76 -5.45
CA VAL A 62 -3.35 5.97 -4.21
C VAL A 62 -2.07 5.15 -4.07
N TYR A 63 -1.39 5.34 -2.94
CA TYR A 63 -0.20 4.61 -2.53
C TYR A 63 -0.52 3.62 -1.44
N THR A 64 -0.10 2.37 -1.59
CA THR A 64 -0.35 1.30 -0.62
C THR A 64 0.92 0.85 0.09
N GLY A 65 0.76 0.44 1.35
CA GLY A 65 1.82 -0.08 2.20
C GLY A 65 1.34 -1.20 3.12
N CYS A 66 2.29 -1.98 3.63
CA CYS A 66 2.07 -3.03 4.62
C CYS A 66 3.20 -3.03 5.65
N ASN A 67 2.97 -3.58 6.84
CA ASN A 67 4.04 -3.61 7.84
C ASN A 67 5.13 -4.61 7.46
N ILE A 68 6.38 -4.23 7.75
CA ILE A 68 7.58 -4.99 7.50
C ILE A 68 8.34 -5.07 8.81
N GLU A 69 8.32 -6.24 9.43
CA GLU A 69 9.02 -6.47 10.69
C GLU A 69 10.47 -6.88 10.45
N ASN A 70 11.27 -6.60 11.47
CA ASN A 70 12.67 -6.95 11.52
C ASN A 70 13.00 -7.60 12.87
N ALA A 71 14.00 -8.49 12.89
CA ALA A 71 14.47 -9.13 14.12
C ALA A 71 14.95 -8.09 15.15
N SER A 72 15.54 -6.99 14.69
CA SER A 72 15.72 -5.79 15.51
C SER A 72 14.42 -4.99 15.49
N LEU A 73 13.58 -5.16 16.52
CA LEU A 73 12.22 -4.61 16.56
C LEU A 73 12.15 -3.11 16.29
N GLY A 74 13.18 -2.33 16.68
CA GLY A 74 13.26 -0.89 16.41
C GLY A 74 13.35 -0.53 14.92
N LEU A 75 13.72 -1.47 14.05
CA LEU A 75 13.75 -1.28 12.58
C LEU A 75 12.43 -1.67 11.90
N THR A 76 11.43 -2.12 12.66
CA THR A 76 10.11 -2.46 12.11
C THR A 76 9.45 -1.23 11.50
N MET A 77 8.88 -1.39 10.32
CA MET A 77 8.15 -0.36 9.59
C MET A 77 6.64 -0.64 9.65
N CYS A 78 5.86 0.36 10.07
CA CYS A 78 4.41 0.30 10.06
C CYS A 78 3.88 0.47 8.63
N ALA A 79 2.66 -0.03 8.36
CA ALA A 79 2.06 0.03 7.02
C ALA A 79 1.89 1.46 6.50
N GLU A 80 1.51 2.37 7.39
CA GLU A 80 1.28 3.80 7.14
C GLU A 80 2.57 4.49 6.73
N ARG A 81 3.68 4.21 7.44
CA ARG A 81 5.00 4.74 7.09
C ARG A 81 5.46 4.24 5.74
N VAL A 82 5.21 2.97 5.41
CA VAL A 82 5.54 2.40 4.10
C VAL A 82 4.73 3.08 2.98
N ALA A 83 3.42 3.28 3.17
CA ALA A 83 2.58 3.96 2.18
C ALA A 83 3.03 5.42 1.97
N LEU A 84 3.30 6.15 3.06
CA LEU A 84 3.78 7.53 3.00
C LEU A 84 5.15 7.65 2.34
N PHE A 85 6.11 6.79 2.71
CA PHE A 85 7.46 6.85 2.14
C PHE A 85 7.49 6.45 0.67
N LYS A 86 6.64 5.51 0.25
CA LYS A 86 6.42 5.23 -1.17
C LYS A 86 5.94 6.48 -1.91
N ALA A 87 4.88 7.11 -1.41
CA ALA A 87 4.32 8.32 -2.03
C ALA A 87 5.36 9.44 -2.15
N LEU A 88 6.09 9.72 -1.05
CA LEU A 88 7.15 10.71 -1.05
C LEU A 88 8.28 10.37 -2.04
N SER A 89 8.66 9.10 -2.16
CA SER A 89 9.70 8.64 -3.08
C SER A 89 9.28 8.74 -4.55
N GLU A 90 7.98 8.63 -4.83
CA GLU A 90 7.39 8.78 -6.16
C GLU A 90 7.03 10.24 -6.49
N GLY A 91 7.33 11.18 -5.58
CA GLY A 91 7.22 12.61 -5.82
C GLY A 91 5.97 13.29 -5.25
N ALA A 92 5.03 12.54 -4.65
CA ALA A 92 3.86 13.12 -4.01
C ALA A 92 4.25 14.01 -2.82
N ARG A 93 3.57 15.16 -2.66
CA ARG A 93 3.80 16.11 -1.57
C ARG A 93 2.51 16.63 -0.90
N GLY A 94 1.37 16.50 -1.57
CA GLY A 94 0.04 16.81 -1.04
C GLY A 94 -0.78 15.55 -0.82
N PHE A 95 -1.48 15.46 0.32
CA PHE A 95 -2.28 14.33 0.76
C PHE A 95 -3.55 14.82 1.46
#